data_AF-A0A7V9T9M8-F1
#
_entry.id   AF-A0A7V9T9M8-F1
#
_cell.length_a   1.000
_cell.length_b   1.000
_cell.length_c   1.000
_cell.angle_alpha   90.00
_cell.angle_beta   90.00
_cell.angle_gamma   90.00
#
_symmetry.space_group_name_H-M   'P 1'
#
loop_
_entity.id
_entity.type
_entity.pdbx_description
1 polymer ?
#
loop_
_entity_poly.entity_id
_entity_poly.type
_entity_poly.pdbx_seq_one_letter_code
_entity_poly.pdbx_strand_id
1 'polypeptide(L)'
;MSRLYLHCVICSRRQADGLISGAAWGRLELPQGVQVEHPAFRDSTFRACPSCCTDHPDWQERVLSSFGLSAGFGLRPGPAR
;
A
#
# COMPACT_ATOMS: atom_id res chain seq x y z
N MET A 1 -9.62 -1.32 23.73
CA MET A 1 -10.07 -0.62 22.50
C MET A 1 -8.94 -0.63 21.50
N SER A 2 -9.02 -1.51 20.50
CA SER A 2 -8.01 -1.65 19.45
C SER A 2 -8.02 -0.39 18.59
N ARG A 3 -7.06 0.51 18.82
CA ARG A 3 -6.87 1.70 17.97
C ARG A 3 -6.56 1.20 16.56
N LEU A 4 -7.50 1.36 15.64
CA LEU A 4 -7.25 1.10 14.24
C LEU A 4 -6.26 2.18 13.78
N TYR A 5 -5.03 1.78 13.50
CA TYR A 5 -4.03 2.66 12.91
C TYR A 5 -4.04 2.45 11.41
N LEU A 6 -4.14 3.54 10.66
CA LEU A 6 -3.87 3.56 9.24
C LEU A 6 -2.36 3.64 9.04
N HIS A 7 -1.82 2.78 8.20
CA HIS A 7 -0.41 2.74 7.83
C HIS A 7 -0.26 3.19 6.38
N CYS A 8 0.66 4.11 6.12
CA CYS A 8 0.98 4.52 4.77
C CYS A 8 1.93 3.50 4.15
N VAL A 9 1.58 2.99 2.97
CA VAL A 9 2.40 2.06 2.21
C VAL A 9 3.71 2.68 1.70
N ILE A 10 3.80 4.01 1.57
CA ILE A 10 4.96 4.71 1.02
C ILE A 10 5.93 5.15 2.12
N CYS A 11 5.47 5.97 3.06
CA CYS A 11 6.33 6.56 4.10
C CYS A 11 6.21 5.84 5.46
N SER A 12 5.46 4.73 5.53
CA SER A 12 5.19 3.99 6.77
C SER A 12 4.55 4.82 7.89
N ARG A 13 4.06 6.02 7.59
CA ARG A 13 3.35 6.90 8.54
C ARG A 13 2.16 6.16 9.13
N ARG A 14 2.07 6.20 10.46
CA ARG A 14 0.95 5.65 11.24
C ARG A 14 0.05 6.77 11.72
N GLN A 15 -1.24 6.63 11.53
CA GLN A 15 -2.22 7.60 12.01
C GLN A 15 -3.40 6.88 12.64
N ALA A 16 -3.90 7.40 13.76
CA ALA A 16 -5.12 6.87 14.34
C ALA A 16 -6.31 7.16 13.41
N ASP A 17 -7.07 6.13 13.07
CA ASP A 17 -8.26 6.20 12.20
C ASP A 17 -9.35 7.15 12.75
N GLY A 18 -9.36 7.40 14.07
CA GLY A 18 -10.31 8.29 14.73
C GLY A 18 -10.00 9.79 14.69
N LEU A 19 -8.87 10.22 14.09
CA LEU A 19 -8.44 11.63 14.05
C LEU A 19 -8.70 12.31 12.69
N ILE A 20 -8.71 11.54 11.60
CA ILE A 20 -9.04 12.02 10.26
C ILE A 20 -9.84 10.90 9.62
N SER A 21 -11.04 11.20 9.12
CA SER A 21 -11.85 10.24 8.38
C SER A 21 -10.96 9.53 7.36
N GLY A 22 -10.87 8.19 7.42
CA GLY A 22 -10.05 7.39 6.50
C GLY A 22 -10.41 7.51 5.01
N ALA A 23 -11.29 8.44 4.64
CA ALA A 23 -11.60 8.91 3.29
C ALA A 23 -10.53 9.86 2.72
N ALA A 24 -9.73 10.55 3.57
CA ALA A 24 -8.63 11.40 3.12
C ALA A 24 -7.38 10.62 2.67
N TRP A 25 -7.39 9.30 2.83
CA TRP A 25 -6.28 8.42 2.48
C TRP A 25 -6.51 7.83 1.09
N GLY A 26 -5.47 7.84 0.25
CA GLY A 26 -5.51 7.12 -1.02
C GLY A 26 -5.68 5.63 -0.78
N ARG A 27 -6.55 5.01 -1.56
CA ARG A 27 -6.82 3.57 -1.52
C ARG A 27 -6.43 2.99 -2.87
N LEU A 28 -5.73 1.87 -2.82
CA LEU A 28 -5.35 1.11 -4.00
C LEU A 28 -5.75 -0.34 -3.75
N GLU A 29 -6.72 -0.82 -4.51
CA GLU A 29 -7.12 -2.21 -4.49
C GLU A 29 -6.14 -3.03 -5.34
N LEU A 30 -5.64 -4.13 -4.78
CA LEU A 30 -4.83 -5.08 -5.54
C LEU A 30 -5.72 -6.07 -6.30
N PRO A 31 -5.28 -6.54 -7.48
CA PRO A 31 -5.96 -7.61 -8.19
C PRO A 31 -6.02 -8.89 -7.35
N GLN A 32 -7.11 -9.64 -7.53
CA GLN A 32 -7.36 -10.90 -6.82
C GLN A 32 -6.25 -11.91 -7.10
N GLY A 33 -5.71 -12.53 -6.05
CA GLY A 33 -4.62 -13.51 -6.14
C GLY A 33 -3.25 -12.99 -5.71
N VAL A 34 -3.11 -11.68 -5.47
CA VAL A 34 -1.89 -11.12 -4.88
C VAL A 34 -1.98 -11.19 -3.36
N GLN A 35 -1.16 -12.04 -2.75
CA GLN A 35 -0.93 -12.04 -1.30
C GLN A 35 0.33 -11.24 -1.00
N VAL A 36 0.18 -10.07 -0.37
CA VAL A 36 1.30 -9.29 0.15
C VAL A 36 1.23 -9.25 1.66
N GLU A 37 2.30 -9.67 2.33
CA GLU A 37 2.46 -9.46 3.77
C GLU A 37 3.00 -8.05 4.03
N HIS A 38 2.10 -7.09 4.24
CA HIS A 38 2.49 -5.71 4.54
C HIS A 38 1.53 -5.06 5.56
N PRO A 39 2.02 -4.30 6.57
CA PRO A 39 1.18 -3.70 7.60
C PRO A 39 0.18 -2.64 7.08
N ALA A 40 0.46 -2.05 5.92
CA ALA A 40 -0.46 -1.16 5.21
C ALA A 40 -1.41 -1.88 4.25
N PHE A 41 -1.29 -3.20 4.11
CA PHE A 41 -2.19 -4.03 3.31
C PHE A 41 -3.27 -4.62 4.21
N ARG A 42 -4.52 -4.25 3.95
CA ARG A 42 -5.67 -4.76 4.69
C ARG A 42 -6.82 -4.94 3.74
N ASP A 43 -7.47 -6.11 3.77
CA ASP A 43 -8.66 -6.36 2.97
C ASP A 43 -8.41 -6.15 1.46
N SER A 44 -7.29 -6.69 0.96
CA SER A 44 -6.86 -6.51 -0.44
C SER A 44 -6.59 -5.07 -0.88
N THR A 45 -6.49 -4.13 0.07
CA THR A 45 -6.33 -2.71 -0.22
C THR A 45 -5.08 -2.15 0.46
N PHE A 46 -4.25 -1.47 -0.32
CA PHE A 46 -3.19 -0.60 0.18
C PHE A 46 -3.72 0.80 0.48
N ARG A 47 -3.15 1.41 1.53
CA ARG A 47 -3.49 2.78 1.92
C ARG A 47 -2.27 3.68 1.88
N ALA A 48 -2.43 4.86 1.30
CA ALA A 48 -1.42 5.93 1.28
C ALA A 48 -1.94 7.17 2.01
N CYS A 49 -1.06 7.86 2.72
CA CYS A 49 -1.44 9.08 3.43
C CYS A 49 -1.65 10.24 2.43
N PRO A 50 -2.47 11.24 2.77
CA PRO A 50 -2.80 12.35 1.87
C PRO A 50 -1.55 13.07 1.35
N SER A 51 -0.55 13.30 2.21
CA SER A 51 0.72 13.94 1.79
C SER A 51 1.41 13.16 0.67
N CYS A 52 1.50 11.85 0.77
CA CYS A 52 2.11 11.01 -0.26
C CYS A 52 1.25 10.91 -1.52
N CYS A 53 -0.08 10.94 -1.39
CA CYS A 53 -0.97 11.00 -2.55
C CYS A 53 -0.86 12.32 -3.31
N THR A 54 -0.64 13.43 -2.62
CA THR A 54 -0.45 14.74 -3.23
C THR A 54 0.95 14.89 -3.83
N ASP A 55 1.99 14.41 -3.15
CA ASP A 55 3.39 14.51 -3.60
C ASP A 55 3.73 13.56 -4.75
N HIS A 56 3.05 12.41 -4.80
CA HIS A 56 3.25 11.40 -5.83
C HIS A 56 1.92 11.07 -6.50
N PRO A 57 1.55 11.73 -7.61
CA PRO A 57 0.32 11.37 -8.33
C PRO A 57 0.35 9.91 -8.81
N ASP A 58 1.52 9.40 -9.22
CA ASP A 58 1.74 8.01 -9.66
C ASP A 58 2.04 7.05 -8.50
N TRP A 59 1.67 7.41 -7.27
CA TRP A 59 1.98 6.59 -6.09
C TRP A 59 1.46 5.16 -6.20
N GLN A 60 0.33 4.96 -6.88
CA GLN A 60 -0.27 3.65 -7.09
C GLN A 60 0.66 2.74 -7.89
N GLU A 61 1.19 3.24 -9.01
CA GLU A 61 2.14 2.51 -9.85
C GLU A 61 3.45 2.26 -9.10
N ARG A 62 3.94 3.25 -8.33
CA ARG A 62 5.15 3.07 -7.51
C ARG A 62 4.97 1.99 -6.45
N VAL A 63 3.80 1.90 -5.84
CA VAL A 63 3.45 0.85 -4.88
C VAL A 63 3.42 -0.49 -5.59
N LEU A 64 2.69 -0.61 -6.71
CA LEU A 64 2.66 -1.84 -7.51
C LEU A 64 4.07 -2.26 -7.94
N SER A 65 4.91 -1.33 -8.40
CA SER A 65 6.31 -1.59 -8.77
C SER A 65 7.16 -2.01 -7.57
N SER A 66 7.00 -1.37 -6.41
CA SER A 66 7.74 -1.71 -5.19
C SER A 66 7.42 -3.11 -4.68
N PHE A 67 6.20 -3.58 -4.91
CA PHE A 67 5.79 -4.95 -4.62
C PHE A 67 6.04 -5.92 -5.79
N GLY A 68 6.61 -5.47 -6.90
CA GLY A 68 6.87 -6.30 -8.08
C GLY A 68 5.59 -6.76 -8.80
N LEU A 69 4.50 -6.02 -8.64
CA LEU A 69 3.17 -6.30 -9.21
C LEU A 69 2.90 -5.55 -10.52
N SER A 70 3.80 -4.65 -10.93
CA SER A 70 3.68 -3.91 -12.19
C SER A 70 3.74 -4.88 -13.38
N ALA A 71 2.57 -5.14 -13.95
CA ALA A 71 2.30 -5.63 -15.31
C ALA A 71 3.38 -6.55 -15.89
N GLY A 72 3.57 -7.68 -15.21
CA GLY A 72 4.46 -8.75 -15.66
C GLY A 72 4.38 -9.89 -14.67
N PHE A 73 3.38 -10.76 -14.83
CA PHE A 73 3.46 -12.12 -14.27
C PHE A 73 4.72 -12.77 -14.85
N GLY A 74 5.83 -12.64 -14.12
CA GLY A 74 7.17 -12.98 -14.59
C GLY A 74 8.08 -13.18 -13.38
N LEU A 75 7.96 -14.37 -12.79
CA LEU A 75 9.01 -15.11 -12.11
C LEU A 75 10.23 -14.30 -11.64
N ARG A 76 10.40 -14.16 -10.32
CA ARG A 76 11.76 -14.03 -9.77
C ARG A 76 12.51 -15.34 -10.10
N PRO A 77 13.63 -15.35 -10.85
CA PRO A 77 14.65 -16.35 -10.59
C PRO A 77 15.27 -16.04 -9.22
N GLY A 78 15.36 -17.06 -8.36
CA GLY A 78 15.94 -16.95 -7.03
C GLY A 78 17.41 -16.49 -7.04
N PRO A 79 17.97 -16.09 -5.89
CA PRO A 79 19.36 -15.67 -5.82
C PRO A 79 20.29 -16.81 -6.24
N ALA A 80 21.13 -16.53 -7.24
CA ALA A 80 22.23 -17.39 -7.62
C ALA A 80 23.21 -17.52 -6.45
N ARG A 81 23.45 -18.77 -6.01
CA ARG A 81 24.56 -19.12 -5.12
C ARG A 81 25.32 -20.28 -5.73
#